data_AF-A0A7K9ZDE5-F1
#
_entry.id   AF-A0A7K9ZDE5-F1
#
_cell.length_a   1.000
_cell.length_b   1.000
_cell.length_c   1.000
_cell.angle_alpha   90.00
_cell.angle_beta   90.00
_cell.angle_gamma   90.00
#
_symmetry.space_group_name_H-M   'P 1'
#
loop_
_entity.id
_entity.type
_entity.pdbx_description
1 polymer ?
#
loop_
_entity_poly.entity_id
_entity_poly.type
_entity_poly.pdbx_seq_one_letter_code
_entity_poly.pdbx_strand_id
1 'polypeptide(L)' 'MGPQGREHPWVLLLLLLPPVRAAAAARPSFVLVLADDLGFGDLGSYGHPSSATPHLDRL' A
#
# COMPACT_ATOMS: atom_id res chain seq x y z
N MET A 1 29.50 -17.32 51.48
CA MET A 1 28.11 -17.12 51.04
C MET A 1 28.08 -15.88 50.15
N GLY A 2 28.46 -16.04 48.89
CA GLY A 2 28.43 -14.96 47.89
C GLY A 2 27.45 -15.37 46.79
N PRO A 3 26.57 -14.48 46.30
CA PRO A 3 25.62 -14.81 45.27
C PRO A 3 26.37 -15.13 43.97
N GLN A 4 26.26 -16.39 43.53
CA GLN A 4 26.71 -16.83 42.21
C GLN A 4 26.08 -15.92 41.16
N GLY A 5 26.91 -15.12 40.47
CA GLY A 5 26.50 -14.22 39.40
C GLY A 5 25.96 -15.04 38.24
N ARG A 6 24.71 -14.81 37.89
CA ARG A 6 24.02 -15.54 36.83
C ARG A 6 24.35 -14.83 35.53
N GLU A 7 25.44 -15.18 34.86
CA GLU A 7 25.63 -14.73 33.47
C GLU A 7 24.44 -15.25 32.65
N HIS A 8 23.61 -14.32 32.17
CA HIS A 8 22.45 -14.61 31.34
C HIS A 8 22.84 -14.37 29.86
N PRO A 9 23.51 -15.32 29.18
CA PRO A 9 24.05 -15.14 27.82
C PRO A 9 22.96 -14.78 26.80
N TRP A 10 21.72 -15.15 27.09
CA TRP A 10 20.54 -14.82 26.30
C TRP A 10 20.26 -13.32 26.20
N VAL A 11 20.69 -12.52 27.18
CA VAL A 11 20.55 -11.06 27.14
C VAL A 11 21.46 -10.46 26.06
N LEU A 12 22.69 -10.99 25.93
CA LEU A 12 23.60 -10.58 24.87
C LEU A 12 23.07 -11.00 23.49
N LEU A 13 22.48 -12.19 23.39
CA LEU A 13 21.85 -12.65 22.15
C LEU A 13 20.67 -11.76 21.75
N LEU A 14 19.85 -11.33 22.71
CA LEU A 14 18.73 -10.40 22.50
C LEU A 14 19.19 -9.01 22.06
N LEU A 15 20.34 -8.54 22.57
CA LEU A 15 20.92 -7.25 22.21
C LEU A 15 21.56 -7.22 20.81
N LEU A 16 21.94 -8.38 20.25
CA LEU A 16 22.50 -8.47 18.90
C LEU A 16 21.42 -8.53 17.79
N LEU A 17 20.14 -8.64 18.14
CA LEU A 17 19.06 -8.68 17.14
C LEU A 17 18.79 -7.27 16.59
N PRO A 18 18.89 -7.07 15.26
CA PRO A 18 18.57 -5.79 14.65
C PRO A 18 17.06 -5.50 14.77
N PRO A 19 16.66 -4.23 14.97
CA PRO A 19 15.26 -3.88 15.07
C PRO A 19 14.57 -4.11 13.72
N VAL A 20 13.51 -4.92 13.73
CA VAL A 20 12.61 -5.05 12.57
C VAL A 20 11.82 -3.76 12.45
N ARG A 21 12.09 -2.98 11.41
CA ARG A 21 11.28 -1.80 11.10
C ARG A 21 10.06 -2.24 10.30
N ALA A 22 8.87 -1.98 10.83
CA ALA A 22 7.65 -2.12 10.06
C ALA A 22 7.68 -1.11 8.91
N ALA A 23 7.46 -1.58 7.69
CA ALA A 23 7.22 -0.69 6.55
C ALA A 23 5.88 0.01 6.79
N ALA A 24 5.91 1.35 6.88
CA ALA A 24 4.68 2.11 6.91
C ALA A 24 3.95 1.89 5.58
N ALA A 25 2.69 1.45 5.64
CA ALA A 25 1.87 1.37 4.44
C ALA A 25 1.77 2.77 3.82
N ALA A 26 2.01 2.86 2.52
CA ALA A 26 1.82 4.12 1.81
C ALA A 26 0.37 4.57 1.97
N ARG A 27 0.16 5.84 2.33
CA ARG A 27 -1.19 6.40 2.40
C ARG A 27 -1.74 6.48 0.98
N PRO A 28 -2.91 5.87 0.68
CA PRO A 28 -3.50 5.97 -0.65
C PRO A 28 -3.86 7.43 -0.94
N SER A 29 -3.62 7.85 -2.17
CA SER A 29 -4.12 9.11 -2.71
C SER A 29 -5.43 8.84 -3.45
N PHE A 30 -6.40 9.73 -3.30
CA PHE A 30 -7.70 9.61 -3.97
C PHE A 30 -7.82 10.69 -5.03
N VAL A 31 -8.26 10.29 -6.22
CA VAL A 31 -8.60 11.18 -7.32
C VAL A 31 -10.04 10.87 -7.71
N LEU A 32 -10.91 11.88 -7.60
CA LEU A 32 -12.30 11.80 -8.03
C LEU A 32 -12.43 12.53 -9.37
N VAL A 33 -12.83 11.79 -10.41
CA VAL A 33 -13.14 12.36 -11.72
C VAL A 33 -14.66 12.47 -11.81
N LEU A 34 -15.17 13.70 -11.87
CA LEU A 34 -16.58 13.99 -12.09
C LEU A 34 -16.74 14.48 -13.52
N ALA A 35 -17.59 13.81 -14.29
CA ALA A 35 -18.00 14.25 -15.62
C ALA A 35 -19.47 14.64 -15.56
N ASP A 36 -19.79 15.79 -16.13
CA ASP A 36 -21.16 16.26 -16.30
C ASP A 36 -21.80 15.57 -17.52
N ASP A 37 -23.08 15.22 -17.42
CA ASP A 37 -23.88 14.62 -18.50
C ASP A 37 -23.28 13.39 -19.21
N LEU A 38 -22.34 12.67 -18.58
CA LEU A 38 -21.78 11.44 -19.16
C LEU A 38 -22.78 10.28 -19.03
N GLY A 39 -23.30 9.83 -20.17
CA GLY A 39 -24.21 8.71 -20.26
C GLY A 39 -23.50 7.35 -20.12
N PHE A 40 -24.26 6.33 -19.70
CA PHE A 40 -23.76 4.96 -19.54
C PHE A 40 -23.19 4.38 -20.84
N GLY A 41 -23.67 4.81 -22.01
CA GLY A 41 -23.23 4.30 -23.29
C GLY A 41 -22.07 5.04 -23.91
N ASP A 42 -21.58 6.13 -23.30
CA ASP A 42 -20.73 7.11 -24.01
C ASP A 42 -19.25 6.72 -24.08
N LEU A 43 -18.82 5.78 -23.22
CA LEU A 43 -17.44 5.31 -23.18
C LEU A 43 -17.17 4.22 -24.24
N GLY A 44 -15.98 4.27 -24.83
CA GLY A 44 -15.47 3.23 -25.72
C GLY A 44 -15.41 1.86 -25.03
N SER A 45 -15.04 1.82 -23.75
CA SER A 45 -15.06 0.60 -22.92
C SER A 45 -16.45 -0.02 -22.73
N TYR A 46 -17.53 0.73 -22.98
CA TYR A 46 -18.91 0.24 -23.00
C TYR A 46 -19.43 -0.06 -24.42
N GLY A 47 -18.55 -0.01 -25.43
CA GLY A 47 -18.87 -0.37 -26.80
C GLY A 47 -19.48 0.77 -27.62
N HIS A 48 -19.30 2.04 -27.20
CA HIS A 48 -19.74 3.17 -28.02
C HIS A 48 -19.09 3.11 -29.42
N PRO A 49 -19.84 3.25 -30.52
CA PRO A 49 -19.35 2.94 -31.86
C PRO A 49 -18.30 3.91 -32.40
N SER A 50 -18.22 5.13 -31.86
CA SER A 50 -17.35 6.20 -32.39
C SER A 50 -16.60 7.05 -31.35
N SER A 51 -17.18 7.30 -30.16
CA SER A 51 -16.48 7.92 -29.03
C SER A 51 -15.19 7.19 -28.67
N ALA A 52 -14.07 7.88 -28.83
CA ALA A 52 -12.76 7.39 -28.43
C ALA A 52 -12.42 7.95 -27.05
N THR A 53 -12.38 7.10 -26.03
CA THR A 53 -12.04 7.46 -24.64
C THR A 53 -10.77 6.77 -24.16
N PRO A 54 -9.65 6.79 -24.91
CA PRO A 54 -8.51 5.89 -24.69
C PRO A 54 -7.81 6.05 -23.34
N HIS A 55 -7.97 7.20 -22.68
CA HIS A 55 -7.47 7.39 -21.32
C HIS A 55 -8.37 6.73 -20.28
N LEU A 56 -9.70 6.86 -20.42
CA LEU A 56 -10.67 6.24 -19.51
C LEU A 56 -10.80 4.73 -19.75
N ASP A 57 -10.66 4.29 -21.00
CA ASP A 57 -10.72 2.86 -21.38
C ASP A 57 -9.56 2.04 -20.81
N ARG A 58 -8.48 2.70 -20.38
CA ARG A 58 -7.27 2.08 -19.80
C ARG A 58 -7.19 2.17 -18.28
N LEU A 59 -8.12 2.91 -17.64
CA LEU A 59 -8.22 2.98 -16.18
C LEU A 59 -8.75 1.65 -15.63
#